data_AF-A0A0P1F895-F1
#
_entry.id   AF-A0A0P1F895-F1
#
_cell.length_a   1.000
_cell.length_b   1.000
_cell.length_c   1.000
_cell.angle_alpha   90.00
_cell.angle_beta   90.00
_cell.angle_gamma   90.00
#
_symmetry.space_group_name_H-M   'P 1'
#
loop_
_entity.id
_entity.type
_entity.pdbx_description
1 polymer ?
#
loop_
_entity_poly.entity_id
_entity_poly.type
_entity_poly.pdbx_seq_one_letter_code
_entity_poly.pdbx_strand_id
1 'polypeptide(L)'
;MATNTNAAEAAYSVHPMPQLEPSFWGNQVFWLLVTLVVIYFVLSRIALPRIAAVLAERQGTITNDLAKAEELKAKAVEAEEAYNKALADARAEAQRIAAETKAEMQAELDAATVKADAEIAEKLAESEKAIAEIRANALASVEAVAKDTAAELITALGGEADDKAVDAAVAARMKG
;
A
#
# COMPACT_ATOMS: atom_id res chain seq x y z
N MET A 1 -51.23 47.15 -108.54
CA MET A 1 -49.96 47.90 -108.65
C MET A 1 -48.88 46.99 -108.07
N ALA A 2 -48.20 46.23 -108.93
CA ALA A 2 -46.85 46.54 -109.44
C ALA A 2 -45.80 46.29 -108.33
N THR A 3 -44.77 45.46 -108.47
CA THR A 3 -44.09 44.89 -109.65
C THR A 3 -43.08 43.84 -109.14
N ASN A 4 -42.84 42.80 -109.94
CA ASN A 4 -41.78 41.79 -109.75
C ASN A 4 -40.37 42.41 -109.94
N THR A 5 -39.32 41.92 -109.26
CA THR A 5 -38.00 41.59 -109.88
C THR A 5 -37.17 40.66 -108.96
N ASN A 6 -36.40 39.77 -109.58
CA ASN A 6 -35.81 38.52 -109.09
C ASN A 6 -34.45 38.60 -108.34
N ALA A 7 -34.12 37.45 -107.76
CA ALA A 7 -32.81 36.76 -107.74
C ALA A 7 -31.91 36.91 -106.51
N ALA A 8 -31.94 35.87 -105.65
CA ALA A 8 -30.79 34.98 -105.45
C ALA A 8 -31.25 33.75 -104.63
N GLU A 9 -31.31 32.59 -105.27
CA GLU A 9 -31.40 31.30 -104.59
C GLU A 9 -30.18 31.11 -103.69
N ALA A 10 -30.40 31.04 -102.38
CA ALA A 10 -29.51 30.33 -101.48
C ALA A 10 -30.27 29.09 -101.03
N ALA A 11 -30.01 27.97 -101.72
CA ALA A 11 -30.46 26.67 -101.28
C ALA A 11 -30.00 26.44 -99.84
N TYR A 12 -30.94 26.48 -98.88
CA TYR A 12 -30.70 25.99 -97.54
C TYR A 12 -30.63 24.47 -97.65
N SER A 13 -29.45 23.97 -97.98
CA SER A 13 -29.11 22.58 -97.77
C SER A 13 -29.27 22.32 -96.27
N VAL A 14 -30.30 21.57 -95.91
CA VAL A 14 -30.37 20.89 -94.63
C VAL A 14 -29.19 19.92 -94.64
N HIS A 15 -28.02 20.40 -94.22
CA HIS A 15 -26.95 19.51 -93.82
C HIS A 15 -27.52 18.71 -92.65
N PRO A 16 -27.57 17.36 -92.73
CA PRO A 16 -27.91 16.56 -91.56
C PRO A 16 -27.00 17.04 -90.44
N MET A 17 -27.56 17.28 -89.24
CA MET A 17 -26.74 17.74 -88.12
C MET A 17 -25.52 16.83 -88.04
N PRO A 18 -24.28 17.35 -88.11
CA PRO A 18 -23.06 16.53 -88.32
C PRO A 18 -22.89 15.37 -87.32
N GLN A 19 -23.51 15.48 -86.15
CA GLN A 19 -23.58 14.47 -85.11
C GLN A 19 -24.42 13.21 -85.45
N LEU A 20 -25.30 13.27 -86.46
CA LEU A 20 -26.14 12.15 -86.91
C LEU A 20 -25.65 11.53 -88.22
N GLU A 21 -24.53 12.00 -88.76
CA GLU A 21 -23.95 11.48 -90.00
C GLU A 21 -23.02 10.28 -89.69
N PRO A 22 -23.31 9.06 -90.19
CA PRO A 22 -22.54 7.86 -89.85
C PRO A 22 -21.07 7.87 -90.28
N SER A 23 -20.69 8.78 -91.18
CA SER A 23 -19.33 8.94 -91.70
C SER A 23 -18.32 9.34 -90.59
N PHE A 24 -18.75 10.08 -89.56
CA PHE A 24 -17.89 10.52 -88.46
C PHE A 24 -17.80 9.53 -87.29
N TRP A 25 -18.70 8.53 -87.23
CA TRP A 25 -18.79 7.60 -86.09
C TRP A 25 -17.53 6.75 -85.92
N GLY A 26 -16.87 6.36 -87.01
CA GLY A 26 -15.63 5.57 -86.94
C GLY A 26 -14.49 6.29 -86.20
N ASN A 27 -14.29 7.58 -86.51
CA ASN A 27 -13.27 8.41 -85.86
C ASN A 27 -13.61 8.66 -84.38
N GLN A 28 -14.88 8.96 -84.08
CA GLN A 28 -15.33 9.18 -82.71
C GLN A 28 -15.16 7.91 -81.84
N VAL A 29 -15.56 6.75 -82.37
CA VAL A 29 -15.40 5.45 -81.66
C VAL A 29 -13.93 5.11 -81.48
N PHE A 30 -13.07 5.37 -82.48
CA PHE A 30 -11.63 5.16 -82.34
C PHE A 30 -11.03 5.97 -81.19
N TRP A 31 -11.27 7.29 -81.14
CA TRP A 31 -10.75 8.12 -80.05
C TRP A 31 -11.40 7.80 -78.70
N LEU A 32 -12.67 7.39 -78.67
CA LEU A 32 -13.31 6.92 -77.45
C LEU A 32 -12.59 5.68 -76.91
N LEU A 33 -12.30 4.69 -77.75
CA LEU A 33 -11.54 3.51 -77.34
C LEU A 33 -10.12 3.86 -76.89
N VAL A 34 -9.41 4.74 -77.62
CA VAL A 34 -8.06 5.18 -77.24
C VAL A 34 -8.08 5.87 -75.88
N THR A 35 -9.00 6.82 -75.65
CA THR A 35 -9.10 7.54 -74.37
C THR A 35 -9.55 6.63 -73.23
N LEU A 36 -10.47 5.70 -73.49
CA LEU A 36 -10.87 4.68 -72.52
C LEU A 36 -9.69 3.80 -72.08
N VAL A 37 -8.89 3.32 -73.03
CA VAL A 37 -7.69 2.51 -72.74
C VAL A 37 -6.68 3.33 -71.94
N VAL A 38 -6.43 4.60 -72.31
CA VAL A 38 -5.52 5.48 -71.57
C VAL A 38 -6.00 5.68 -70.13
N ILE A 39 -7.29 6.00 -69.93
CA ILE A 39 -7.88 6.16 -68.59
C ILE A 39 -7.78 4.85 -67.80
N TYR A 40 -8.09 3.71 -68.42
CA TYR A 40 -7.97 2.40 -67.80
C TYR A 40 -6.54 2.12 -67.32
N PHE A 41 -5.53 2.41 -68.14
CA PHE A 41 -4.13 2.26 -67.74
C PHE A 41 -3.73 3.21 -66.61
N VAL A 42 -4.18 4.47 -66.63
CA VAL A 42 -3.93 5.42 -65.53
C VAL A 42 -4.58 4.95 -64.23
N LEU A 43 -5.84 4.51 -64.28
CA LEU A 43 -6.54 4.04 -63.08
C LEU A 43 -5.91 2.76 -62.52
N SER A 44 -5.67 1.77 -63.38
CA SER A 44 -5.09 0.48 -62.97
C SER A 44 -3.65 0.60 -62.47
N ARG A 45 -2.84 1.46 -63.09
CA ARG A 45 -1.40 1.53 -62.81
C ARG A 45 -1.00 2.63 -61.83
N ILE A 46 -1.83 3.66 -61.64
CA ILE A 46 -1.50 4.82 -60.80
C ILE A 46 -2.53 5.04 -59.69
N ALA A 47 -3.83 5.16 -60.03
CA ALA A 47 -4.84 5.56 -59.04
C ALA A 47 -5.13 4.44 -58.01
N LEU A 48 -5.45 3.24 -58.48
CA LEU A 48 -5.73 2.07 -57.63
C LEU A 48 -4.54 1.69 -56.72
N PRO A 49 -3.29 1.59 -57.19
CA PRO A 49 -2.17 1.25 -56.30
C PRO A 49 -1.91 2.32 -55.24
N ARG A 50 -2.14 3.60 -55.52
CA ARG A 50 -2.04 4.66 -54.50
C ARG A 50 -3.09 4.53 -53.41
N ILE A 51 -4.34 4.23 -53.78
CA ILE A 51 -5.42 4.02 -52.80
C ILE A 51 -5.14 2.77 -51.97
N ALA A 52 -4.69 1.68 -52.60
CA ALA A 52 -4.32 0.45 -51.91
C ALA A 52 -3.17 0.67 -50.91
N ALA A 53 -2.17 1.47 -51.26
CA ALA A 53 -1.07 1.81 -50.36
C ALA A 53 -1.55 2.55 -49.11
N VAL A 54 -2.42 3.56 -49.26
CA VAL A 54 -2.99 4.32 -48.11
C VAL A 54 -3.85 3.42 -47.23
N LEU A 55 -4.63 2.51 -47.84
CA LEU A 55 -5.46 1.58 -47.08
C LEU A 55 -4.60 0.58 -46.30
N ALA A 56 -3.54 0.05 -46.92
CA ALA A 56 -2.59 -0.85 -46.27
C ALA A 56 -1.84 -0.16 -45.13
N GLU A 57 -1.42 1.09 -45.30
CA GLU A 57 -0.79 1.90 -44.24
C GLU A 57 -1.74 2.08 -43.05
N ARG A 58 -3.00 2.48 -43.30
CA ARG A 58 -4.01 2.64 -42.24
C ARG A 58 -4.29 1.32 -41.50
N GLN A 59 -4.46 0.23 -42.23
CA GLN A 59 -4.65 -1.09 -41.63
C GLN A 59 -3.44 -1.50 -40.80
N GLY A 60 -2.23 -1.25 -41.30
CA GLY A 60 -0.98 -1.50 -40.59
C GLY A 60 -0.87 -0.72 -39.28
N THR A 61 -1.15 0.59 -39.31
CA THR A 61 -1.14 1.43 -38.12
C THR A 61 -2.19 0.99 -37.10
N ILE A 62 -3.43 0.74 -37.52
CA ILE A 62 -4.50 0.26 -36.62
C ILE A 62 -4.12 -1.07 -35.97
N THR A 63 -3.58 -2.01 -36.75
CA THR A 63 -3.17 -3.32 -36.23
C THR A 63 -2.02 -3.19 -35.24
N ASN A 64 -1.04 -2.31 -35.55
CA ASN A 64 0.09 -2.05 -34.66
C ASN A 64 -0.36 -1.41 -33.35
N ASP A 65 -1.25 -0.41 -33.42
CA ASP A 65 -1.77 0.29 -32.25
C ASP A 65 -2.64 -0.64 -31.39
N LEU A 66 -3.43 -1.52 -32.01
CA LEU A 66 -4.20 -2.54 -31.30
C LEU A 66 -3.28 -3.53 -30.58
N ALA A 67 -2.25 -4.05 -31.26
CA ALA A 67 -1.29 -4.97 -30.67
C ALA A 67 -0.56 -4.32 -29.47
N LYS A 68 -0.14 -3.06 -29.60
CA LYS A 68 0.47 -2.30 -28.50
C LYS A 68 -0.51 -2.09 -27.35
N ALA A 69 -1.77 -1.78 -27.63
CA ALA A 69 -2.78 -1.59 -26.60
C ALA A 69 -3.04 -2.89 -25.83
N GLU A 70 -3.10 -4.03 -26.53
CA GLU A 70 -3.23 -5.35 -25.91
C GLU A 70 -2.00 -5.71 -25.06
N GLU A 71 -0.80 -5.45 -25.57
CA GLU A 71 0.46 -5.67 -24.81
C GLU A 71 0.50 -4.81 -23.54
N LEU A 72 0.16 -3.52 -23.64
CA LEU A 72 0.12 -2.62 -22.49
C LEU A 72 -0.96 -3.04 -21.48
N LYS A 73 -2.12 -3.51 -21.96
CA LYS A 73 -3.17 -4.04 -21.09
C LYS A 73 -2.71 -5.30 -20.37
N ALA A 74 -2.04 -6.22 -21.05
CA ALA A 74 -1.50 -7.43 -20.44
C ALA A 74 -0.46 -7.09 -19.37
N LYS A 75 0.47 -6.19 -19.67
CA LYS A 75 1.47 -5.70 -18.68
C LYS A 75 0.83 -5.00 -17.48
N ALA A 76 -0.24 -4.23 -17.71
CA ALA A 76 -0.96 -3.57 -16.62
C ALA A 76 -1.62 -4.59 -15.68
N VAL A 77 -2.27 -5.62 -16.24
CA VAL A 77 -2.88 -6.70 -15.45
C VAL A 77 -1.81 -7.48 -14.68
N GLU A 78 -0.70 -7.86 -15.32
CA GLU A 78 0.41 -8.55 -14.65
C GLU A 78 1.00 -7.71 -13.51
N ALA A 79 1.20 -6.40 -13.74
CA ALA A 79 1.69 -5.48 -12.72
C ALA A 79 0.70 -5.32 -11.57
N GLU A 80 -0.61 -5.27 -11.85
CA GLU A 80 -1.66 -5.20 -10.83
C GLU A 80 -1.70 -6.48 -9.98
N GLU A 81 -1.61 -7.66 -10.60
CA GLU A 81 -1.54 -8.94 -9.91
C GLU A 81 -0.29 -9.03 -9.02
N ALA A 82 0.87 -8.64 -9.55
CA ALA A 82 2.12 -8.61 -8.79
C ALA A 82 2.06 -7.63 -7.61
N TYR A 83 1.49 -6.44 -7.82
CA TYR A 83 1.27 -5.45 -6.77
C TYR A 83 0.33 -5.97 -5.67
N ASN A 84 -0.80 -6.54 -6.06
CA ASN A 84 -1.78 -7.10 -5.11
C ASN A 84 -1.18 -8.25 -4.31
N LYS A 85 -0.39 -9.11 -4.94
CA LYS A 85 0.35 -10.18 -4.26
C LYS A 85 1.37 -9.61 -3.27
N ALA A 86 2.20 -8.66 -3.69
CA ALA A 86 3.18 -8.03 -2.81
C ALA A 86 2.51 -7.33 -1.61
N LEU A 87 1.35 -6.70 -1.81
CA LEU A 87 0.58 -6.09 -0.74
C LEU A 87 0.02 -7.12 0.24
N ALA A 88 -0.47 -8.26 -0.26
CA ALA A 88 -0.96 -9.35 0.58
C ALA A 88 0.18 -9.97 1.40
N ASP A 89 1.32 -10.25 0.76
CA ASP A 89 2.51 -10.80 1.39
C ASP A 89 3.05 -9.83 2.47
N ALA A 90 3.13 -8.54 2.18
CA ALA A 90 3.56 -7.52 3.15
C ALA A 90 2.62 -7.43 4.36
N ARG A 91 1.30 -7.54 4.16
CA ARG A 91 0.32 -7.56 5.25
C ARG A 91 0.44 -8.81 6.11
N ALA A 92 0.62 -9.97 5.49
CA ALA A 92 0.84 -11.23 6.21
C ALA A 92 2.13 -11.18 7.02
N GLU A 93 3.21 -10.64 6.44
CA GLU A 93 4.48 -10.47 7.11
C GLU A 93 4.40 -9.51 8.30
N ALA A 94 3.73 -8.36 8.13
CA ALA A 94 3.51 -7.40 9.22
C ALA A 94 2.71 -8.03 10.38
N GLN A 95 1.69 -8.84 10.07
CA GLN A 95 0.92 -9.56 11.09
C GLN A 95 1.77 -10.61 11.80
N ARG A 96 2.63 -11.34 11.07
CA ARG A 96 3.56 -12.31 11.63
C ARG A 96 4.54 -11.64 12.59
N ILE A 97 5.20 -10.57 12.16
CA ILE A 97 6.13 -9.79 12.99
C ILE A 97 5.42 -9.27 14.24
N ALA A 98 4.25 -8.66 14.10
CA ALA A 98 3.49 -8.16 15.25
C ALA A 98 3.12 -9.27 16.25
N ALA A 99 2.76 -10.46 15.78
CA ALA A 99 2.46 -11.59 16.64
C ALA A 99 3.72 -12.13 17.34
N GLU A 100 4.83 -12.25 16.61
CA GLU A 100 6.11 -12.72 17.13
C GLU A 100 6.67 -11.75 18.20
N THR A 101 6.73 -10.46 17.89
CA THR A 101 7.18 -9.44 18.85
C THR A 101 6.29 -9.39 20.09
N LYS A 102 4.97 -9.57 19.95
CA LYS A 102 4.08 -9.63 21.11
C LYS A 102 4.35 -10.86 21.98
N ALA A 103 4.62 -12.01 21.36
CA ALA A 103 4.95 -13.23 22.09
C ALA A 103 6.30 -13.10 22.82
N GLU A 104 7.31 -12.53 22.15
CA GLU A 104 8.63 -12.27 22.74
C GLU A 104 8.54 -11.29 23.90
N MET A 105 7.87 -10.15 23.73
CA MET A 105 7.65 -9.18 24.81
C MET A 105 6.91 -9.79 26.00
N GLN A 106 5.92 -10.64 25.76
CA GLN A 106 5.20 -11.30 26.85
C GLN A 106 6.12 -12.25 27.62
N ALA A 107 6.94 -13.04 26.92
CA ALA A 107 7.90 -13.93 27.56
C ALA A 107 8.97 -13.17 28.36
N GLU A 108 9.46 -12.05 27.83
CA GLU A 108 10.40 -11.18 28.55
C GLU A 108 9.75 -10.55 29.79
N LEU A 109 8.51 -10.07 29.67
CA LEU A 109 7.76 -9.52 30.78
C LEU A 109 7.54 -10.56 31.88
N ASP A 110 7.11 -11.77 31.52
CA ASP A 110 6.89 -12.86 32.48
C ASP A 110 8.19 -13.22 33.21
N ALA A 111 9.31 -13.31 32.48
CA ALA A 111 10.62 -13.55 33.08
C ALA A 111 11.07 -12.42 34.02
N ALA A 112 10.85 -11.16 33.62
CA ALA A 112 11.16 -10.00 34.45
C ALA A 112 10.30 -9.96 35.71
N THR A 113 9.01 -10.29 35.62
CA THR A 113 8.09 -10.38 36.76
C THR A 113 8.55 -11.46 37.74
N VAL A 114 8.86 -12.68 37.27
CA VAL A 114 9.35 -13.76 38.14
C VAL A 114 10.63 -13.35 38.87
N LYS A 115 11.55 -12.68 38.17
CA LYS A 115 12.78 -12.17 38.78
C LYS A 115 12.49 -11.10 39.84
N ALA A 116 11.63 -10.14 39.53
CA ALA A 116 11.25 -9.08 40.45
C ALA A 116 10.57 -9.65 41.71
N ASP A 117 9.68 -10.63 41.55
CA ASP A 117 9.01 -11.29 42.68
C ASP A 117 10.01 -12.03 43.58
N ALA A 118 11.02 -12.69 42.98
CA ALA A 118 12.09 -13.34 43.74
C ALA A 118 12.93 -12.33 44.54
N GLU A 119 13.33 -11.21 43.92
CA GLU A 119 14.09 -10.15 44.60
C GLU A 119 13.26 -9.48 45.71
N ILE A 120 11.96 -9.30 45.50
CA ILE A 120 11.03 -8.77 46.52
C ILE A 120 10.94 -9.76 47.69
N ALA A 121 10.79 -11.05 47.43
CA ALA A 121 10.71 -12.08 48.47
C ALA A 121 12.00 -12.15 49.31
N GLU A 122 13.17 -12.05 48.67
CA GLU A 122 14.46 -12.00 49.35
C GLU A 122 14.57 -10.76 50.26
N LYS A 123 14.27 -9.56 49.73
CA LYS A 123 14.28 -8.32 50.52
C LYS A 123 13.28 -8.34 51.67
N LEU A 124 12.12 -8.98 51.48
CA LEU A 124 11.11 -9.13 52.53
C LEU A 124 11.67 -10.01 53.65
N ALA A 125 12.28 -11.15 53.32
CA ALA A 125 12.90 -12.04 54.30
C ALA A 125 14.08 -11.38 55.06
N GLU A 126 14.90 -10.57 54.37
CA GLU A 126 15.95 -9.76 55.01
C GLU A 126 15.36 -8.72 55.96
N SER A 127 14.33 -8.00 55.52
CA SER A 127 13.65 -6.98 56.33
C SER A 127 12.99 -7.60 57.56
N GLU A 128 12.37 -8.77 57.44
CA GLU A 128 11.78 -9.49 58.57
C GLU A 128 12.85 -9.89 59.61
N LYS A 129 14.02 -10.36 59.17
CA LYS A 129 15.15 -10.65 60.07
C LYS A 129 15.63 -9.39 60.79
N ALA A 130 15.84 -8.30 60.06
CA ALA A 130 16.26 -7.03 60.64
C ALA A 130 15.23 -6.50 61.66
N ILE A 131 13.93 -6.58 61.34
CA ILE A 131 12.86 -6.21 62.27
C ILE A 131 12.87 -7.10 63.51
N ALA A 132 13.07 -8.41 63.36
CA ALA A 132 13.15 -9.33 64.49
C ALA A 132 14.35 -9.02 65.40
N GLU A 133 15.51 -8.70 64.82
CA GLU A 133 16.70 -8.29 65.56
C GLU A 133 16.49 -6.96 66.30
N ILE A 134 15.91 -5.96 65.63
CA ILE A 134 15.56 -4.68 66.25
C ILE A 134 14.58 -4.89 67.42
N ARG A 135 13.58 -5.76 67.26
CA ARG A 135 12.63 -6.10 68.33
C ARG A 135 13.34 -6.77 69.51
N ALA A 136 14.23 -7.73 69.27
CA ALA A 136 14.99 -8.38 70.33
C ALA A 136 15.89 -7.39 71.09
N ASN A 137 16.61 -6.52 70.37
CA ASN A 137 17.47 -5.50 70.96
C ASN A 137 16.67 -4.44 71.73
N ALA A 138 15.49 -4.05 71.23
CA ALA A 138 14.59 -3.14 71.93
C ALA A 138 14.08 -3.75 73.23
N LEU A 139 13.67 -5.02 73.22
CA LEU A 139 13.24 -5.73 74.44
C LEU A 139 14.37 -5.82 75.48
N ALA A 140 15.59 -6.15 75.05
CA ALA A 140 16.75 -6.19 75.94
C ALA A 140 17.07 -4.80 76.54
N SER A 141 17.03 -3.75 75.71
CA SER A 141 17.22 -2.36 76.17
C SER A 141 16.13 -1.93 77.16
N VAL A 142 14.87 -2.29 76.91
CA VAL A 142 13.76 -1.99 77.83
C VAL A 142 13.94 -2.74 79.15
N GLU A 143 14.37 -4.00 79.13
CA GLU A 143 14.66 -4.76 80.36
C GLU A 143 15.76 -4.09 81.19
N ALA A 144 16.86 -3.67 80.55
CA ALA A 144 17.95 -2.97 81.23
C ALA A 144 17.47 -1.64 81.86
N VAL A 145 16.80 -0.79 81.08
CA VAL A 145 16.27 0.49 81.58
C VAL A 145 15.25 0.27 82.71
N ALA A 146 14.41 -0.77 82.62
CA ALA A 146 13.43 -1.08 83.66
C ALA A 146 14.11 -1.50 84.98
N LYS A 147 15.19 -2.29 84.91
CA LYS A 147 15.99 -2.70 86.08
C LYS A 147 16.68 -1.50 86.72
N ASP A 148 17.36 -0.69 85.92
CA ASP A 148 18.07 0.51 86.39
C ASP A 148 17.08 1.49 87.05
N THR A 149 15.95 1.77 86.40
CA THR A 149 14.92 2.66 86.92
C THR A 149 14.30 2.11 88.21
N ALA A 150 14.05 0.80 88.30
CA ALA A 150 13.51 0.18 89.50
C ALA A 150 14.48 0.24 90.69
N ALA A 151 15.77 -0.01 90.46
CA ALA A 151 16.81 0.11 91.48
C ALA A 151 16.97 1.56 91.98
N GLU A 152 16.96 2.53 91.06
CA GLU A 152 16.97 3.96 91.41
C GLU A 152 15.75 4.37 92.24
N LEU A 153 14.55 3.90 91.86
CA LEU A 153 13.32 4.18 92.61
C LEU A 153 13.35 3.61 94.04
N ILE A 154 13.84 2.38 94.22
CA ILE A 154 13.97 1.76 95.56
C ILE A 154 14.93 2.57 96.43
N THR A 155 16.06 2.99 95.86
CA THR A 155 17.06 3.82 96.54
C THR A 155 16.49 5.20 96.91
N ALA A 156 15.77 5.86 95.98
CA ALA A 156 15.15 7.16 96.20
C ALA A 156 14.04 7.13 97.27
N LEU A 157 13.34 5.99 97.42
CA LEU A 157 12.32 5.77 98.44
C LEU A 157 12.90 5.34 99.80
N GLY A 158 14.23 5.25 99.93
CA GLY A 158 14.92 4.96 101.20
C GLY A 158 15.10 3.46 101.51
N GLY A 159 14.93 2.58 100.53
CA GLY A 159 15.27 1.15 100.64
C GLY A 159 16.68 0.85 100.10
N GLU A 160 17.22 -0.31 100.47
CA GLU A 160 18.44 -0.86 99.87
C GLU A 160 18.05 -1.76 98.70
N ALA A 161 18.53 -1.43 97.49
CA ALA A 161 18.22 -2.22 96.30
C ALA A 161 19.02 -3.54 96.32
N ASP A 162 18.31 -4.67 96.42
CA ASP A 162 18.88 -5.99 96.16
C ASP A 162 18.74 -6.30 94.67
N ASP A 163 19.85 -6.22 93.94
CA ASP A 163 19.93 -6.46 92.50
C ASP A 163 19.28 -7.78 92.08
N LYS A 164 19.42 -8.85 92.88
CA LYS A 164 18.83 -10.15 92.56
C LYS A 164 17.31 -10.15 92.69
N ALA A 165 16.78 -9.43 93.67
CA ALA A 165 15.33 -9.30 93.87
C ALA A 165 14.70 -8.41 92.79
N VAL A 166 15.37 -7.33 92.40
CA VAL A 166 14.93 -6.43 91.32
C VAL A 166 14.95 -7.15 89.98
N ASP A 167 16.04 -7.86 89.66
CA ASP A 167 16.16 -8.66 88.44
C ASP A 167 15.03 -9.69 88.32
N ALA A 168 14.76 -10.44 89.41
CA ALA A 168 13.72 -11.45 89.43
C ALA A 168 12.31 -10.86 89.26
N ALA A 169 12.03 -9.71 89.89
CA ALA A 169 10.74 -9.04 89.82
C ALA A 169 10.46 -8.44 88.43
N VAL A 170 11.46 -7.78 87.82
CA VAL A 170 11.34 -7.22 86.46
C VAL A 170 11.21 -8.35 85.43
N ALA A 171 12.02 -9.41 85.53
CA ALA A 171 11.93 -10.55 84.62
C ALA A 171 10.58 -11.28 84.72
N ALA A 172 9.98 -11.38 85.91
CA ALA A 172 8.65 -11.95 86.10
C ALA A 172 7.55 -11.10 85.44
N ARG A 173 7.70 -9.77 85.42
CA ARG A 173 6.73 -8.86 84.79
C ARG A 173 6.89 -8.70 83.29
N MET A 174 8.07 -8.91 82.73
CA MET A 174 8.30 -8.91 81.28
C MET A 174 7.82 -10.19 80.58
N LYS A 175 7.59 -11.28 81.32
CA LYS A 175 7.13 -12.59 80.80
C LYS A 175 5.61 -12.82 80.92
N GLY A 176 4.86 -11.89 81.51
CA GLY A 176 3.40 -11.96 81.68
C GLY A 176 2.68 -11.03 80.72
#